data_AF-A0A1M5NY90-F1
#
_entry.id   AF-A0A1M5NY90-F1
#
_cell.length_a   1.000
_cell.length_b   1.000
_cell.length_c   1.000
_cell.angle_alpha   90.00
_cell.angle_beta   90.00
_cell.angle_gamma   90.00
#
_symmetry.space_group_name_H-M   'P 1'
#
loop_
_entity.id
_entity.type
_entity.pdbx_description
1 polymer ?
#
loop_
_entity_poly.entity_id
_entity_poly.type
_entity_poly.pdbx_seq_one_letter_code
_entity_poly.pdbx_strand_id
1 'polypeptide(L)'
;MIVGARFNQTVTDPDLPTAPQDFYQTLVENAAEGMLTIDEESTIWYANPAVEEILGYSPDELVGRSKMVIIPERLRAAHAEALAAYVESGDRNIDWDGMELPALHKDGTEVSTLISLREHTHGGESVTVHVGRLDDGDGIFVADDRPGVPTERRGAIFDRGYSTRERGTGFGLSIVEQIASGHGWEVAVTDADPAGARFELRDMGLRP
;
A
#
# COMPACT_ATOMS: atom_id res chain seq x y z
N MET A 1 10.39 -15.74 -0.05
CA MET A 1 9.37 -15.41 -1.07
C MET A 1 8.64 -14.18 -0.60
N ILE A 2 8.60 -13.14 -1.41
CA ILE A 2 7.92 -11.89 -1.09
C ILE A 2 6.56 -11.90 -1.77
N VAL A 3 5.51 -11.71 -0.97
CA VAL A 3 4.14 -11.59 -1.48
C VAL A 3 3.69 -10.14 -1.33
N GLY A 4 3.65 -9.44 -2.44
CA GLY A 4 3.06 -8.12 -2.53
C GLY A 4 1.53 -8.21 -2.60
N ALA A 5 0.80 -7.46 -1.80
CA ALA A 5 -0.63 -7.26 -1.99
C ALA A 5 -0.85 -5.85 -2.53
N ARG A 6 -1.57 -5.77 -3.64
CA ARG A 6 -1.95 -4.52 -4.30
C ARG A 6 -3.30 -4.07 -3.76
N PHE A 7 -3.32 -2.89 -3.17
CA PHE A 7 -4.55 -2.22 -2.74
C PHE A 7 -4.69 -0.88 -3.46
N ASN A 8 -5.94 -0.47 -3.68
CA ASN A 8 -6.27 0.67 -4.53
C ASN A 8 -6.10 2.04 -3.81
N GLN A 9 -4.89 2.43 -3.38
CA GLN A 9 -4.59 3.73 -2.73
C GLN A 9 -3.25 4.40 -3.10
N THR A 10 -3.24 5.42 -3.96
CA THR A 10 -2.03 5.98 -4.60
C THR A 10 -1.01 6.58 -3.61
N VAL A 11 0.28 6.28 -3.81
CA VAL A 11 1.43 7.03 -3.28
C VAL A 11 2.38 7.33 -4.45
N THR A 12 2.69 8.60 -4.70
CA THR A 12 3.76 9.01 -5.62
C THR A 12 4.53 10.18 -5.02
N ASP A 13 5.86 10.04 -4.93
CA ASP A 13 6.82 11.09 -4.54
C ASP A 13 7.58 11.53 -5.81
N PRO A 14 7.42 12.78 -6.28
CA PRO A 14 8.05 13.29 -7.50
C PRO A 14 9.55 13.62 -7.37
N ASP A 15 10.13 13.59 -6.17
CA ASP A 15 11.57 13.87 -5.94
C ASP A 15 12.43 12.60 -5.83
N LEU A 16 11.83 11.41 -5.93
CA LEU A 16 12.60 10.17 -6.04
C LEU A 16 13.30 10.12 -7.40
N PRO A 17 14.61 9.84 -7.45
CA PRO A 17 15.30 9.65 -8.72
C PRO A 17 14.60 8.54 -9.51
N THR A 18 14.03 8.91 -10.65
CA THR A 18 13.41 7.97 -11.57
C THR A 18 14.54 7.21 -12.26
N ALA A 19 14.93 6.07 -11.67
CA ALA A 19 15.64 5.08 -12.44
C ALA A 19 14.79 4.73 -13.68
N PRO A 20 15.40 4.50 -14.85
CA PRO A 20 14.66 4.08 -16.05
C PRO A 20 13.68 2.95 -15.68
N GLN A 21 12.48 2.92 -16.25
CA GLN A 21 11.47 1.87 -15.96
C GLN A 21 12.08 0.46 -15.97
N ASP A 22 13.00 0.23 -16.90
CA ASP A 22 13.71 -1.04 -17.08
C ASP A 22 14.67 -1.38 -15.92
N PHE A 23 15.16 -0.41 -15.15
CA PHE A 23 16.07 -0.65 -14.02
C PHE A 23 15.36 -1.38 -12.88
N TYR A 24 14.17 -0.92 -12.47
CA TYR A 24 13.40 -1.59 -11.42
C TYR A 24 12.91 -2.96 -11.89
N GLN A 25 12.49 -3.08 -13.15
CA GLN A 25 12.13 -4.35 -13.74
C GLN A 25 13.31 -5.34 -13.72
N THR A 26 14.50 -4.88 -14.13
CA THR A 26 15.73 -5.69 -14.12
C THR A 26 16.07 -6.17 -12.70
N LEU A 27 15.94 -5.31 -11.69
CA LEU A 27 16.22 -5.68 -10.30
C LEU A 27 15.29 -6.77 -9.79
N VAL A 28 13.99 -6.68 -10.11
CA VAL A 28 13.00 -7.68 -9.66
C VAL A 28 13.13 -8.99 -10.45
N GLU A 29 13.40 -8.91 -11.75
CA GLU A 29 13.61 -10.08 -12.62
C GLU A 29 14.86 -10.87 -12.26
N ASN A 30 15.92 -10.19 -11.79
CA ASN A 30 17.18 -10.84 -11.37
C ASN A 30 17.22 -11.15 -9.86
N ALA A 31 16.15 -10.87 -9.12
CA ALA A 31 16.09 -11.21 -7.70
C ALA A 31 16.06 -12.74 -7.53
N ALA A 32 16.96 -13.27 -6.69
CA ALA A 32 16.98 -14.70 -6.36
C ALA A 32 15.79 -15.13 -5.49
N GLU A 33 15.07 -14.18 -4.90
CA GLU A 33 13.89 -14.43 -4.10
C GLU A 33 12.63 -14.42 -4.99
N GLY A 34 11.80 -15.46 -4.85
CA GLY A 34 10.49 -15.50 -5.52
C GLY A 34 9.62 -14.33 -5.06
N MET A 35 9.14 -13.52 -6.00
CA MET A 35 8.27 -12.39 -5.76
C MET A 35 6.99 -12.56 -6.56
N LEU A 36 5.85 -12.33 -5.92
CA LEU A 36 4.56 -12.25 -6.58
C LEU A 36 3.73 -11.10 -6.04
N THR A 37 2.85 -10.54 -6.86
CA THR A 37 1.84 -9.57 -6.41
C THR A 37 0.45 -10.12 -6.61
N ILE A 38 -0.47 -9.82 -5.69
CA ILE A 38 -1.87 -10.19 -5.76
C ILE A 38 -2.78 -8.98 -5.64
N ASP A 39 -3.99 -9.04 -6.18
CA ASP A 39 -5.05 -8.06 -5.90
C ASP A 39 -5.90 -8.46 -4.67
N GLU A 40 -6.94 -7.66 -4.40
CA GLU A 40 -7.91 -7.87 -3.31
C GLU A 40 -8.65 -9.22 -3.40
N GLU A 41 -8.79 -9.78 -4.60
CA GLU A 41 -9.43 -11.08 -4.85
C GLU A 41 -8.43 -12.25 -4.78
N SER A 42 -7.18 -11.98 -4.38
CA SER A 42 -6.05 -12.92 -4.41
C SER A 42 -5.62 -13.37 -5.80
N THR A 43 -5.96 -12.63 -6.85
CA THR A 43 -5.49 -12.91 -8.20
C THR A 43 -4.07 -12.39 -8.36
N ILE A 44 -3.17 -13.25 -8.82
CA ILE A 44 -1.77 -12.92 -9.07
C ILE A 44 -1.69 -11.98 -10.27
N TRP A 45 -1.09 -10.82 -10.06
CA TRP A 45 -0.89 -9.78 -11.09
C TRP A 45 0.53 -9.80 -11.67
N TYR A 46 1.49 -10.21 -10.85
CA TYR A 46 2.89 -10.29 -11.22
C TYR A 46 3.53 -11.49 -10.52
N ALA A 47 4.49 -12.12 -11.19
CA ALA A 47 5.41 -13.07 -10.60
C ALA A 47 6.78 -12.90 -11.28
N ASN A 48 7.87 -12.96 -10.52
CA ASN A 48 9.22 -12.95 -11.10
C ASN A 48 9.68 -14.37 -11.47
N PRO A 49 10.75 -14.51 -12.29
CA PRO A 49 11.24 -15.82 -12.74
C PRO A 49 11.66 -16.77 -11.61
N ALA A 50 12.14 -16.24 -10.47
CA ALA A 50 12.53 -17.06 -9.33
C ALA A 50 11.38 -17.90 -8.74
N VAL A 51 10.11 -17.52 -8.97
CA VAL A 51 8.96 -18.35 -8.57
C VAL A 51 8.95 -19.69 -9.30
N GLU A 52 9.43 -19.74 -10.54
CA GLU A 52 9.51 -20.98 -11.31
C GLU A 52 10.52 -21.96 -10.71
N GLU A 53 11.67 -21.45 -10.27
CA GLU A 53 12.68 -22.27 -9.60
C GLU A 53 12.21 -22.82 -8.26
N ILE A 54 11.37 -22.07 -7.53
CA ILE A 54 10.90 -22.43 -6.19
C ILE A 54 9.65 -23.32 -6.23
N LEU A 55 8.69 -23.00 -7.10
CA LEU A 55 7.35 -23.59 -7.12
C LEU A 55 7.01 -24.35 -8.42
N GLY A 56 7.88 -24.31 -9.42
CA GLY A 56 7.72 -25.06 -10.68
C GLY A 56 6.68 -24.47 -11.64
N TYR A 57 6.11 -23.30 -11.31
CA TYR A 57 5.19 -22.58 -12.19
C TYR A 57 5.92 -21.44 -12.89
N SER A 58 5.80 -21.35 -14.21
CA SER A 58 6.28 -20.14 -14.90
C SER A 58 5.42 -18.93 -14.53
N PRO A 59 5.95 -17.69 -14.61
CA PRO A 59 5.16 -16.49 -14.37
C PRO A 59 3.87 -16.43 -15.18
N ASP A 60 3.93 -16.80 -16.47
CA ASP A 60 2.77 -16.82 -17.37
C ASP A 60 1.68 -17.82 -16.95
N GLU A 61 2.06 -18.89 -16.24
CA GLU A 61 1.09 -19.84 -15.68
C GLU A 61 0.39 -19.30 -14.42
N LEU A 62 1.05 -18.40 -13.67
CA LEU A 62 0.53 -17.86 -12.41
C LEU A 62 -0.27 -16.58 -12.60
N VAL A 63 0.17 -15.68 -13.48
CA VAL A 63 -0.50 -14.40 -13.70
C VAL A 63 -1.95 -14.62 -14.15
N GLY A 64 -2.88 -13.95 -13.49
CA GLY A 64 -4.32 -14.10 -13.66
C GLY A 64 -4.96 -15.26 -12.88
N ARG A 65 -4.18 -16.08 -12.15
CA ARG A 65 -4.72 -17.14 -11.28
C ARG A 65 -4.80 -16.69 -9.83
N SER A 66 -5.66 -17.35 -9.07
CA SER A 66 -5.69 -17.17 -7.62
C SER A 66 -4.43 -17.74 -6.95
N LYS A 67 -3.87 -17.02 -5.97
CA LYS A 67 -2.76 -17.50 -5.12
C LYS A 67 -3.05 -18.83 -4.43
N MET A 68 -4.32 -19.22 -4.30
CA MET A 68 -4.70 -20.49 -3.68
C MET A 68 -4.12 -21.72 -4.39
N VAL A 69 -3.70 -21.59 -5.66
CA VAL A 69 -3.01 -22.66 -6.40
C VAL A 69 -1.66 -23.04 -5.79
N ILE A 70 -0.96 -22.08 -5.16
CA ILE A 70 0.32 -22.29 -4.48
C ILE A 70 0.17 -22.50 -2.96
N ILE A 71 -1.08 -22.63 -2.47
CA ILE A 71 -1.38 -22.89 -1.05
C ILE A 71 -1.85 -24.34 -0.90
N PRO A 72 -1.25 -25.14 0.00
CA PRO A 72 -1.72 -26.49 0.30
C PRO A 72 -3.20 -26.51 0.72
N GLU A 73 -3.95 -27.53 0.29
CA GLU A 73 -5.41 -27.62 0.49
C GLU A 73 -5.84 -27.34 1.94
N ARG A 74 -5.15 -27.97 2.91
CA ARG A 74 -5.47 -27.84 4.34
C ARG A 74 -5.35 -26.41 4.89
N LEU A 75 -4.61 -25.53 4.20
CA LEU A 75 -4.35 -24.16 4.64
C LEU A 75 -5.22 -23.13 3.89
N ARG A 76 -5.93 -23.53 2.82
CA ARG A 76 -6.69 -22.58 1.99
C ARG A 76 -7.80 -21.86 2.77
N ALA A 77 -8.49 -22.56 3.66
CA ALA A 77 -9.52 -21.95 4.50
C ALA A 77 -8.92 -20.86 5.41
N ALA A 78 -7.80 -21.15 6.09
CA ALA A 78 -7.10 -20.18 6.92
C ALA A 78 -6.59 -18.97 6.11
N HIS A 79 -6.08 -19.19 4.89
CA HIS A 79 -5.66 -18.09 4.01
C HIS A 79 -6.83 -17.22 3.53
N ALA A 80 -7.99 -17.82 3.24
CA ALA A 80 -9.19 -17.09 2.85
C ALA A 80 -9.73 -16.26 4.03
N GLU A 81 -9.80 -16.84 5.22
CA GLU A 81 -10.23 -16.16 6.44
C GLU A 81 -9.26 -15.04 6.84
N ALA A 82 -7.95 -15.27 6.79
CA ALA A 82 -6.95 -14.26 7.11
C ALA A 82 -7.00 -13.06 6.15
N LEU A 83 -7.24 -13.30 4.86
CA LEU A 83 -7.43 -12.23 3.89
C LEU A 83 -8.75 -11.50 4.11
N ALA A 84 -9.86 -12.23 4.34
CA ALA A 84 -11.16 -11.61 4.57
C ALA A 84 -11.12 -10.73 5.83
N ALA A 85 -10.54 -11.23 6.92
CA ALA A 85 -10.31 -10.47 8.14
C ALA A 85 -9.41 -9.25 7.89
N TYR A 86 -8.35 -9.38 7.08
CA TYR A 86 -7.50 -8.25 6.71
C TYR A 86 -8.23 -7.21 5.86
N VAL A 87 -8.99 -7.63 4.84
CA VAL A 87 -9.78 -6.73 3.97
C VAL A 87 -10.87 -6.01 4.76
N GLU A 88 -11.47 -6.70 5.75
CA GLU A 88 -12.54 -6.14 6.59
C GLU A 88 -12.00 -5.22 7.69
N SER A 89 -10.91 -5.59 8.36
CA SER A 89 -10.39 -4.84 9.52
C SER A 89 -9.28 -3.83 9.17
N GLY A 90 -8.50 -4.08 8.11
CA GLY A 90 -7.26 -3.38 7.83
C GLY A 90 -6.13 -3.66 8.85
N ASP A 91 -6.36 -4.50 9.85
CA ASP A 91 -5.40 -4.78 10.92
C ASP A 91 -4.38 -5.85 10.51
N ARG A 92 -3.10 -5.47 10.55
CA ARG A 92 -1.96 -6.40 10.39
C ARG A 92 -1.69 -7.12 11.72
N ASN A 93 -2.62 -7.97 12.15
CA ASN A 93 -2.52 -8.73 13.41
C ASN A 93 -1.51 -9.90 13.35
N ILE A 94 -0.69 -9.99 12.32
CA ILE A 94 0.31 -11.05 12.13
C ILE A 94 1.66 -10.37 11.88
N ASP A 95 2.75 -11.01 12.26
CA ASP A 95 4.12 -10.56 11.94
C ASP A 95 4.40 -10.82 10.45
N TRP A 96 4.30 -9.76 9.62
CA TRP A 96 4.40 -9.85 8.15
C TRP A 96 5.84 -9.74 7.63
N ASP A 97 6.82 -9.61 8.53
CA ASP A 97 8.24 -9.46 8.17
C ASP A 97 8.99 -10.78 7.99
N GLY A 98 8.35 -11.92 8.27
CA GLY A 98 8.88 -13.23 7.92
C GLY A 98 8.18 -14.38 8.64
N MET A 99 7.34 -15.12 7.92
CA MET A 99 6.71 -16.35 8.40
C MET A 99 7.17 -17.55 7.59
N GLU A 100 7.65 -18.61 8.24
CA GLU A 100 7.84 -19.89 7.55
C GLU A 100 6.49 -20.57 7.33
N LEU A 101 6.08 -20.68 6.07
CA LEU A 101 4.85 -21.32 5.65
C LEU A 101 5.12 -22.29 4.47
N PRO A 102 4.45 -23.44 4.43
CA PRO A 102 4.56 -24.34 3.29
C PRO A 102 3.78 -23.79 2.09
N ALA A 103 4.46 -23.69 0.96
CA ALA A 103 3.87 -23.45 -0.34
C ALA A 103 3.71 -24.77 -1.11
N LEU A 104 2.72 -24.85 -2.01
CA LEU A 104 2.48 -26.01 -2.86
C LEU A 104 3.23 -25.82 -4.19
N HIS A 105 4.17 -26.72 -4.47
CA HIS A 105 4.84 -26.82 -5.76
C HIS A 105 3.92 -27.47 -6.80
N LYS A 106 4.12 -27.17 -8.07
CA LYS A 106 3.31 -27.65 -9.20
C LYS A 106 3.18 -29.18 -9.29
N ASP A 107 4.20 -29.91 -8.84
CA ASP A 107 4.19 -31.38 -8.80
C ASP A 107 3.43 -31.98 -7.61
N GLY A 108 2.88 -31.14 -6.73
CA GLY A 108 2.11 -31.52 -5.55
C GLY A 108 2.93 -31.65 -4.26
N THR A 109 4.24 -31.40 -4.30
CA THR A 109 5.08 -31.38 -3.09
C THR A 109 4.95 -30.06 -2.33
N GLU A 110 5.19 -30.08 -1.01
CA GLU A 110 5.21 -28.87 -0.19
C GLU A 110 6.65 -28.36 -0.03
N VAL A 111 6.84 -27.07 -0.28
CA VAL A 111 8.11 -26.36 -0.17
C VAL A 111 8.03 -25.40 1.01
N SER A 112 8.90 -25.58 2.00
CA SER A 112 9.00 -24.64 3.12
C SER A 112 9.51 -23.29 2.62
N THR A 113 8.72 -22.24 2.83
CA THR A 113 9.00 -20.91 2.30
C THR A 113 8.94 -19.88 3.42
N LEU A 114 9.98 -19.06 3.56
CA LEU A 114 9.88 -17.84 4.34
C LEU A 114 9.09 -16.81 3.53
N ILE A 115 7.93 -16.40 4.02
CA ILE A 115 7.04 -15.44 3.36
C ILE A 115 7.07 -14.12 4.12
N SER A 116 7.40 -13.04 3.40
CA SER A 116 7.17 -11.67 3.87
C SER A 116 6.08 -11.03 3.04
N LEU A 117 5.14 -10.32 3.67
CA LEU A 117 4.06 -9.65 2.97
C LEU A 117 4.31 -8.13 2.93
N ARG A 118 4.07 -7.52 1.76
CA ARG A 118 4.24 -6.10 1.52
C ARG A 118 3.02 -5.52 0.83
N GLU A 119 2.49 -4.43 1.35
CA GLU A 119 1.42 -3.68 0.68
C GLU A 119 2.03 -2.63 -0.25
N HIS A 120 1.52 -2.52 -1.47
CA HIS A 120 1.92 -1.48 -2.43
C HIS A 120 0.74 -1.10 -3.33
N THR A 121 0.81 0.06 -4.00
CA THR A 121 -0.28 0.54 -4.86
C THR A 121 0.16 0.84 -6.29
N HIS A 122 -0.76 0.64 -7.25
CA HIS A 122 -0.57 0.99 -8.66
C HIS A 122 -1.87 1.49 -9.36
N GLY A 123 -1.82 2.65 -10.04
CA GLY A 123 -2.55 3.11 -11.26
C GLY A 123 -4.09 3.32 -11.32
N GLY A 124 -4.54 4.60 -11.35
CA GLY A 124 -5.83 5.11 -11.90
C GLY A 124 -6.23 6.55 -11.45
N GLU A 125 -6.34 7.50 -12.40
CA GLU A 125 -6.29 8.99 -12.28
C GLU A 125 -4.99 9.55 -11.68
N SER A 126 -4.23 10.29 -12.49
CA SER A 126 -3.00 10.97 -12.06
C SER A 126 -3.35 12.01 -11.00
N VAL A 127 -2.75 11.89 -9.83
CA VAL A 127 -2.83 12.87 -8.75
C VAL A 127 -1.45 13.48 -8.58
N THR A 128 -1.35 14.79 -8.76
CA THR A 128 -0.14 15.55 -8.43
C THR A 128 -0.24 15.95 -6.97
N VAL A 129 0.72 15.52 -6.15
CA VAL A 129 0.84 15.96 -4.76
C VAL A 129 1.95 16.99 -4.64
N HIS A 130 1.60 18.17 -4.15
CA HIS A 130 2.49 19.27 -3.87
C HIS A 130 2.78 19.34 -2.38
N VAL A 131 4.05 19.17 -2.02
CA VAL A 131 4.54 19.41 -0.66
C VAL A 131 5.37 20.68 -0.67
N GLY A 132 5.10 21.60 0.25
CA GLY A 132 5.83 22.85 0.33
C GLY A 132 5.87 23.40 1.75
N ARG A 133 6.72 24.41 1.97
CA ARG A 133 6.71 25.18 3.22
C ARG A 133 5.57 26.18 3.21
N LEU A 134 5.02 26.48 4.38
CA LEU A 134 4.10 27.60 4.55
C LEU A 134 4.88 28.93 4.40
N ASP A 135 4.22 29.98 3.91
CA ASP A 135 4.86 31.28 3.63
C ASP A 135 5.41 31.97 4.89
N ASP A 136 4.81 31.66 6.05
CA ASP A 136 5.26 32.12 7.37
C ASP A 136 6.44 31.31 7.92
N GLY A 137 6.83 30.22 7.24
CA GLY A 137 7.92 29.34 7.64
C GLY A 137 7.58 28.40 8.81
N ASP A 138 6.36 28.42 9.33
CA ASP A 138 5.98 27.73 10.56
C ASP A 138 5.38 26.33 10.32
N GLY A 139 5.66 25.75 9.16
CA GLY A 139 5.12 24.44 8.83
C GLY A 139 5.26 24.05 7.37
N ILE A 140 4.53 22.99 7.03
CA ILE A 140 4.43 22.46 5.67
C ILE A 140 2.97 22.38 5.26
N PHE A 141 2.74 22.34 3.95
CA PHE A 141 1.48 21.92 3.38
C PHE A 141 1.68 20.70 2.49
N VAL A 142 0.63 19.89 2.39
CA VAL A 142 0.47 18.82 1.43
C VAL A 142 -0.83 19.09 0.68
N ALA A 143 -0.74 19.29 -0.64
CA ALA A 143 -1.89 19.54 -1.50
C ALA A 143 -1.96 18.53 -2.64
N ASP A 144 -3.15 18.15 -3.08
CA ASP A 144 -3.34 17.41 -4.32
C ASP A 144 -4.01 18.26 -5.43
N ASP A 145 -4.15 17.73 -6.64
CA ASP A 145 -4.85 18.37 -7.77
C ASP A 145 -6.26 17.79 -8.03
N ARG A 146 -6.87 17.17 -7.00
CA ARG A 146 -8.18 16.50 -7.08
C ARG A 146 -9.29 17.37 -6.48
N PRO A 147 -10.58 16.98 -6.59
CA PRO A 147 -11.65 17.71 -5.94
C PRO A 147 -11.37 17.85 -4.44
N GLY A 148 -11.25 19.11 -3.98
CA GLY A 148 -10.94 19.41 -2.58
C GLY A 148 -12.00 18.95 -1.60
N VAL A 149 -11.67 19.02 -0.31
CA VAL A 149 -12.61 18.61 0.75
C VAL A 149 -13.72 19.65 0.91
N PRO A 150 -15.00 19.26 0.73
CA PRO A 150 -16.14 20.15 0.96
C PRO A 150 -16.13 20.71 2.37
N THR A 151 -16.42 22.00 2.54
CA THR A 151 -16.32 22.73 3.81
C THR A 151 -17.13 22.06 4.93
N GLU A 152 -18.30 21.51 4.61
CA GLU A 152 -19.17 20.80 5.54
C GLU A 152 -18.59 19.47 6.06
N ARG A 153 -17.57 18.93 5.38
CA ARG A 153 -16.92 17.67 5.75
C ARG A 153 -15.63 17.87 6.52
N ARG A 154 -15.03 19.06 6.47
CA ARG A 154 -13.69 19.37 7.03
C ARG A 154 -13.51 19.03 8.51
N GLY A 155 -14.57 19.13 9.31
CA GLY A 155 -14.52 18.72 10.72
C GLY A 155 -14.52 17.19 10.88
N ALA A 156 -15.30 16.49 10.06
CA ALA A 156 -15.50 15.05 10.19
C ALA A 156 -14.39 14.22 9.54
N ILE A 157 -13.58 14.78 8.63
CA ILE A 157 -12.55 14.00 7.93
C ILE A 157 -11.45 13.45 8.84
N PHE A 158 -11.27 14.05 10.03
CA PHE A 158 -10.32 13.59 11.05
C PHE A 158 -10.94 12.56 12.01
N ASP A 159 -12.26 12.40 11.99
CA ASP A 159 -12.94 11.40 12.81
C ASP A 159 -12.47 10.00 12.43
N ARG A 160 -12.23 9.17 13.45
CA ARG A 160 -11.83 7.77 13.22
C ARG A 160 -12.92 7.06 12.43
N GLY A 161 -12.52 6.44 11.32
CA GLY A 161 -13.42 5.69 10.46
C GLY A 161 -14.12 6.53 9.38
N TYR A 162 -13.82 7.83 9.27
CA TYR A 162 -14.35 8.67 8.20
C TYR A 162 -13.79 8.25 6.84
N SER A 163 -14.65 7.82 5.92
CA SER A 163 -14.28 7.46 4.55
C SER A 163 -15.37 7.86 3.55
N THR A 164 -14.96 8.36 2.39
CA THR A 164 -15.82 8.61 1.23
C THR A 164 -15.78 7.47 0.20
N ARG A 165 -14.95 6.45 0.43
CA ARG A 165 -14.82 5.26 -0.41
C ARG A 165 -15.63 4.11 0.18
N GLU A 166 -16.28 3.34 -0.68
CA GLU A 166 -17.09 2.16 -0.33
C GLU A 166 -16.30 1.10 0.48
N ARG A 167 -14.96 1.08 0.35
CA ARG A 167 -14.03 0.23 1.13
C ARG A 167 -12.85 1.01 1.75
N GLY A 168 -13.04 2.25 2.17
CA GLY A 168 -11.99 3.00 2.88
C GLY A 168 -12.10 2.84 4.39
N THR A 169 -10.99 2.50 5.06
CA THR A 169 -10.96 2.29 6.53
C THR A 169 -11.11 3.57 7.34
N GLY A 170 -10.83 4.73 6.73
CA GLY A 170 -10.98 6.04 7.37
C GLY A 170 -10.01 6.33 8.52
N PHE A 171 -8.88 5.62 8.60
CA PHE A 171 -7.88 5.85 9.65
C PHE A 171 -6.81 6.89 9.29
N GLY A 172 -6.56 7.13 8.00
CA GLY A 172 -5.43 7.94 7.52
C GLY A 172 -5.32 9.30 8.21
N LEU A 173 -6.34 10.15 8.09
CA LEU A 173 -6.30 11.50 8.68
C LEU A 173 -6.38 11.49 10.21
N SER A 174 -7.07 10.52 10.82
CA SER A 174 -7.09 10.38 12.29
C SER A 174 -5.72 10.00 12.88
N ILE A 175 -4.89 9.26 12.13
CA ILE A 175 -3.50 8.95 12.51
C ILE A 175 -2.63 10.20 12.36
N VAL A 176 -2.80 10.95 11.28
CA VAL A 176 -2.10 12.23 11.06
C VAL A 176 -2.39 13.20 12.20
N GLU A 177 -3.65 13.36 12.60
CA GLU A 177 -4.06 14.21 13.73
C GLU A 177 -3.42 13.75 15.06
N GLN A 178 -3.38 12.44 15.31
CA GLN A 178 -2.73 11.90 16.52
C GLN A 178 -1.23 12.14 16.55
N ILE A 179 -0.54 11.95 15.42
CA ILE A 179 0.90 12.21 15.31
C ILE A 179 1.17 13.71 15.49
N ALA A 180 0.44 14.57 14.78
CA ALA A 180 0.57 16.02 14.90
C ALA A 180 0.37 16.46 16.36
N SER A 181 -0.73 16.05 16.98
CA SER A 181 -1.03 16.35 18.39
C SER A 181 0.06 15.83 19.34
N GLY A 182 0.58 14.62 19.10
CA GLY A 182 1.65 14.02 19.89
C GLY A 182 2.98 14.80 19.83
N HIS A 183 3.20 15.55 18.75
CA HIS A 183 4.36 16.42 18.57
C HIS A 183 4.08 17.90 18.86
N GLY A 184 2.85 18.24 19.32
CA GLY A 184 2.42 19.61 19.56
C GLY A 184 2.17 20.42 18.28
N TRP A 185 1.99 19.74 17.16
CA TRP A 185 1.69 20.33 15.86
C TRP A 185 0.18 20.39 15.63
N GLU A 186 -0.28 21.42 14.93
CA GLU A 186 -1.65 21.50 14.46
C GLU A 186 -1.75 20.95 13.03
N VAL A 187 -2.79 20.17 12.73
CA VAL A 187 -3.15 19.80 11.36
C VAL A 187 -4.51 20.37 10.99
N ALA A 188 -4.60 21.04 9.85
CA ALA A 188 -5.84 21.63 9.36
C ALA A 188 -6.02 21.37 7.86
N VAL A 189 -7.27 21.24 7.42
CA VAL A 189 -7.63 21.19 6.00
C VAL A 189 -8.03 22.59 5.51
N THR A 190 -7.38 23.06 4.46
CA THR A 190 -7.59 24.40 3.88
C THR A 190 -7.95 24.30 2.40
N ASP A 191 -8.36 25.44 1.83
CA ASP A 191 -8.58 25.56 0.40
C ASP A 191 -7.24 25.54 -0.35
N ALA A 192 -7.15 24.76 -1.42
CA ALA A 192 -5.98 24.75 -2.31
C ALA A 192 -6.18 25.73 -3.48
N ASP A 193 -5.11 26.44 -3.86
CA ASP A 193 -5.04 27.24 -5.09
C ASP A 193 -3.83 26.79 -5.94
N PRO A 194 -3.99 26.26 -7.17
CA PRO A 194 -5.25 25.90 -7.83
C PRO A 194 -5.74 24.49 -7.45
N ALA A 195 -7.05 24.37 -7.21
CA ALA A 195 -7.91 23.17 -7.06
C ALA A 195 -7.27 21.89 -6.49
N GLY A 196 -7.70 21.48 -5.28
CA GLY A 196 -7.08 20.39 -4.54
C GLY A 196 -7.64 20.20 -3.14
N ALA A 197 -7.40 19.04 -2.51
CA ALA A 197 -7.39 18.96 -1.05
C ALA A 197 -6.04 19.47 -0.54
N ARG A 198 -6.04 20.42 0.41
CA ARG A 198 -4.81 20.92 1.06
C ARG A 198 -4.87 20.69 2.56
N PHE A 199 -3.80 20.13 3.10
CA PHE A 199 -3.60 19.93 4.53
C PHE A 199 -2.36 20.71 4.96
N GLU A 200 -2.48 21.52 6.01
CA GLU A 200 -1.37 22.27 6.59
C GLU A 200 -1.01 21.68 7.94
N LEU A 201 0.28 21.44 8.16
CA LEU A 201 0.84 21.06 9.46
C LEU A 201 1.65 22.25 9.99
N ARG A 202 1.31 22.76 11.17
CA ARG A 202 1.85 23.97 11.79
C ARG A 202 2.57 23.67 13.10
N ASP A 203 3.25 24.68 13.65
CA ASP A 203 4.02 24.61 14.89
C ASP A 203 5.18 23.59 14.85
N MET A 204 5.68 23.29 13.65
CA MET A 204 6.71 22.27 13.46
C MET A 204 8.12 22.71 13.88
N GLY A 205 8.30 23.99 14.23
CA GLY A 205 9.61 24.52 14.65
C GLY A 205 10.69 24.39 13.57
N LEU A 206 10.28 24.40 12.29
CA LEU A 206 11.18 24.30 11.15
C LEU A 206 12.06 25.56 11.10
N ARG A 207 13.36 25.40 11.35
CA ARG A 207 14.30 26.51 11.16
C ARG A 207 14.40 26.84 9.65
N PRO A 208 14.47 28.13 9.28
CA PRO A 208 14.50 28.56 7.88
C PRO A 208 15.66 27.93 7.10
#